data_AF-A0A0V1PZ43-F1
#
_entry.id   AF-A0A0V1PZ43-F1
#
_cell.length_a   1.000
_cell.length_b   1.000
_cell.length_c   1.000
_cell.angle_alpha   90.00
_cell.angle_beta   90.00
_cell.angle_gamma   90.00
#
_symmetry.space_group_name_H-M   'P 1'
#
loop_
_entity.id
_entity.type
_entity.pdbx_description
1 polymer ?
#
loop_
_entity_poly.entity_id
_entity_poly.type
_entity_poly.pdbx_seq_one_letter_code
_entity_poly.pdbx_strand_id
1 'polypeptide(L)'
;MVEILSSFSKLASHLAVYYKSPKLDQLTEKMSKIQNNLIKERKPLALQHHKAISIATFAPKFEENFNPDKKSYDVNRERQEMNKIKNQIKKERKSALKDIRKESKFTARQQIAEKKDKYDEYHKKMANIVNSISTIEGAEKNTYEREKQRRKNK
;
A
#
# COMPACT_ATOMS: atom_id res chain seq x y z
N MET A 1 22.64 -41.63 48.94
CA MET A 1 22.39 -42.96 49.53
C MET A 1 23.70 -43.68 49.84
N VAL A 2 24.67 -43.65 48.93
CA VAL A 2 26.04 -44.15 49.19
C VAL A 2 26.65 -43.51 50.43
N GLU A 3 26.44 -42.20 50.62
CA GLU A 3 26.94 -41.39 51.74
C GLU A 3 26.35 -41.84 53.09
N ILE A 4 25.09 -42.27 53.09
CA ILE A 4 24.41 -42.78 54.28
C ILE A 4 24.93 -44.18 54.58
N LEU A 5 24.97 -45.04 53.56
CA LEU A 5 25.38 -46.44 53.70
C LEU A 5 26.86 -46.60 54.09
N SER A 6 27.74 -45.71 53.63
CA SER A 6 29.16 -45.72 53.99
C SER A 6 29.40 -45.58 55.49
N SER A 7 28.58 -44.77 56.18
CA SER A 7 28.69 -44.55 57.63
C SER A 7 28.28 -45.81 58.41
N PHE A 8 27.20 -46.47 57.98
CA PHE A 8 26.70 -47.69 58.60
C PHE A 8 27.53 -48.94 58.27
N SER A 9 28.13 -49.01 57.07
CA SER A 9 28.97 -50.13 56.66
C SER A 9 30.15 -50.35 57.61
N LYS A 10 30.79 -49.27 58.08
CA LYS A 10 31.91 -49.32 59.04
C LYS A 10 31.47 -49.87 60.39
N LEU A 11 30.30 -49.44 60.88
CA LEU A 11 29.71 -49.93 62.12
C LEU A 11 29.35 -51.41 62.02
N ALA A 12 28.73 -51.82 60.90
CA ALA A 12 28.36 -53.21 60.66
C ALA A 12 29.59 -54.13 60.61
N SER A 13 30.68 -53.71 59.96
CA SER A 13 31.94 -54.47 59.92
C SER A 13 32.58 -54.62 61.31
N HIS A 14 32.57 -53.57 62.13
CA HIS A 14 33.08 -53.64 63.51
C HIS A 14 32.25 -54.58 64.38
N LEU A 15 30.91 -54.50 64.28
CA LEU A 15 30.02 -55.38 65.04
C LEU A 15 30.13 -56.84 64.59
N ALA A 16 30.36 -57.10 63.30
CA ALA A 16 30.57 -58.45 62.78
C ALA A 16 31.82 -59.11 63.39
N VAL A 17 32.92 -58.35 63.53
CA VAL A 17 34.17 -58.84 64.16
C VAL A 17 33.99 -59.14 65.66
N TYR A 18 33.27 -58.30 66.38
CA TYR A 18 33.09 -58.44 67.83
C TYR A 18 32.09 -59.54 68.22
N TYR A 19 30.93 -59.60 67.58
CA TYR A 19 29.84 -60.51 67.96
C TYR A 19 29.78 -61.82 67.15
N LYS A 20 30.53 -61.95 66.04
CA LYS A 20 30.63 -63.16 65.20
C LYS A 20 29.29 -63.87 64.92
N SER A 21 28.26 -63.08 64.58
CA SER A 21 26.92 -63.58 64.31
C SER A 21 26.67 -63.73 62.80
N PRO A 22 26.11 -64.86 62.33
CA PRO A 22 25.87 -65.09 60.90
C PRO A 22 24.90 -64.09 60.28
N LYS A 23 24.03 -63.46 61.09
CA LYS A 23 23.12 -62.40 60.64
C LYS A 23 23.86 -61.11 60.28
N LEU A 24 24.96 -60.81 60.98
CA LEU A 24 25.77 -59.62 60.73
C LEU A 24 26.61 -59.79 59.45
N ASP A 25 27.11 -60.99 59.18
CA ASP A 25 27.84 -61.29 57.93
C ASP A 25 26.92 -61.21 56.70
N GLN A 26 25.70 -61.70 56.80
CA GLN A 26 24.69 -61.52 55.74
C GLN A 26 24.34 -60.05 55.53
N LEU A 27 24.33 -59.24 56.59
CA LEU A 27 24.04 -57.82 56.52
C LEU A 27 25.17 -57.05 55.83
N THR A 28 26.43 -57.33 56.19
CA THR A 28 27.60 -56.69 55.57
C THR A 28 27.71 -57.06 54.08
N GLU A 29 27.45 -58.33 53.72
CA GLU A 29 27.41 -58.77 52.33
C GLU A 29 26.30 -58.04 51.55
N LYS A 30 25.08 -57.94 52.11
CA LYS A 30 23.97 -57.20 51.49
C LYS A 30 24.28 -55.71 51.34
N MET A 31 24.84 -55.07 52.37
CA MET A 31 25.24 -53.66 52.31
C MET A 31 26.30 -53.44 51.22
N SER A 32 27.29 -54.33 51.09
CA SER A 32 28.32 -54.24 50.05
C SER A 32 27.74 -54.35 48.63
N LYS A 33 26.78 -55.28 48.42
CA LYS A 33 26.07 -55.45 47.15
C LYS A 33 25.26 -54.20 46.79
N ILE A 34 24.50 -53.65 47.73
CA ILE A 34 23.73 -52.42 47.54
C ILE A 34 24.64 -51.24 47.24
N GLN A 35 25.75 -51.09 47.99
CA GLN A 35 26.70 -50.00 47.79
C GLN A 35 27.32 -50.04 46.38
N ASN A 36 27.73 -51.22 45.92
CA ASN A 36 28.31 -51.38 44.58
C ASN A 36 27.30 -51.03 43.47
N ASN A 37 26.03 -51.41 43.63
CA ASN A 37 24.98 -51.05 42.67
C ASN A 37 24.70 -49.54 42.68
N LEU A 38 24.60 -48.92 43.86
CA LEU A 38 24.40 -47.48 44.00
C LEU A 38 25.55 -46.66 43.42
N ILE A 39 26.80 -47.13 43.53
CA ILE A 39 27.96 -46.47 42.91
C ILE A 39 27.87 -46.54 41.38
N LYS A 40 27.48 -47.70 40.83
CA LYS A 40 27.31 -47.90 39.38
C LYS A 40 26.18 -47.06 38.80
N GLU A 41 25.09 -46.89 39.56
CA GLU A 41 23.90 -46.14 39.12
C GLU A 41 24.01 -44.62 39.38
N ARG A 42 25.02 -44.18 40.12
CA ARG A 42 25.19 -42.78 40.50
C ARG A 42 25.42 -41.90 39.27
N LYS A 43 24.51 -40.95 39.05
CA LYS A 43 24.60 -39.90 38.02
C LYS A 43 24.66 -38.52 38.68
N PRO A 44 25.33 -37.54 38.05
CA PRO A 44 25.29 -36.16 38.52
C PRO A 44 23.86 -35.60 38.48
N LEU A 45 23.57 -34.63 39.34
CA LEU A 45 22.26 -34.00 39.42
C LEU A 45 21.98 -33.14 38.19
N ALA A 46 20.83 -33.35 37.55
CA ALA A 46 20.30 -32.53 36.46
C ALA A 46 18.94 -31.91 36.85
N LEU A 47 18.89 -31.23 38.00
CA LEU A 47 17.63 -30.71 38.58
C LEU A 47 17.00 -29.60 37.74
N GLN A 48 17.80 -28.74 37.13
CA GLN A 48 17.34 -27.58 36.35
C GLN A 48 17.31 -27.89 34.85
N HIS A 49 16.68 -29.01 34.48
CA HIS A 49 16.49 -29.39 33.09
C HIS A 49 15.09 -28.99 32.58
N HIS A 50 14.89 -27.68 32.42
CA HIS A 50 13.63 -27.12 31.87
C HIS A 50 13.63 -27.17 30.36
N LYS A 51 12.47 -27.48 29.78
CA LYS A 51 12.28 -27.37 28.32
C LYS A 51 12.20 -25.89 27.93
N ALA A 52 12.73 -25.56 26.76
CA ALA A 52 12.61 -24.22 26.20
C ALA A 52 11.13 -23.85 26.00
N ILE A 53 10.79 -22.60 26.29
CA ILE A 53 9.45 -22.05 26.05
C ILE A 53 9.28 -21.86 24.54
N SER A 54 8.09 -22.21 24.03
CA SER A 54 7.76 -22.00 22.61
C SER A 54 7.65 -20.52 22.26
N ILE A 55 7.82 -20.21 20.97
CA ILE A 55 7.57 -18.87 20.46
C ILE A 55 6.09 -18.51 20.64
N ALA A 56 5.81 -17.27 21.04
CA ALA A 56 4.44 -16.76 21.12
C ALA A 56 3.83 -16.68 19.71
N THR A 57 2.73 -17.41 19.50
CA THR A 57 1.97 -17.38 18.24
C THR A 57 0.86 -16.35 18.32
N PHE A 58 0.71 -15.54 17.27
CA PHE A 58 -0.37 -14.54 17.17
C PHE A 58 -1.41 -14.97 16.14
N ALA A 59 -2.68 -14.71 16.44
CA ALA A 59 -3.75 -14.92 15.48
C ALA A 59 -3.73 -13.82 14.41
N PRO A 60 -3.78 -14.16 13.11
CA PRO A 60 -3.82 -13.16 12.05
C PRO A 60 -5.15 -12.41 12.06
N LYS A 61 -5.10 -11.11 11.76
CA LYS A 61 -6.29 -10.28 11.58
C LYS A 61 -6.69 -10.25 10.11
N PHE A 62 -7.81 -10.85 9.77
CA PHE A 62 -8.37 -10.83 8.41
C PHE A 62 -9.91 -10.77 8.46
N GLU A 63 -10.52 -10.50 7.31
CA GLU A 63 -11.97 -10.51 7.13
C GLU A 63 -12.35 -11.75 6.31
N GLU A 64 -13.31 -12.56 6.75
CA GLU A 64 -13.67 -13.81 6.07
C GLU A 64 -14.20 -13.58 4.64
N ASN A 65 -15.02 -12.54 4.45
CA ASN A 65 -15.63 -12.17 3.17
C ASN A 65 -14.95 -10.94 2.56
N PHE A 66 -13.62 -10.97 2.47
CA PHE A 66 -12.83 -9.89 1.89
C PHE A 66 -13.19 -9.69 0.41
N ASN A 67 -13.50 -8.44 0.04
CA ASN A 67 -13.77 -8.06 -1.35
C ASN A 67 -12.93 -6.81 -1.69
N PRO A 68 -12.05 -6.88 -2.71
CA PRO A 68 -11.16 -5.77 -3.06
C PRO A 68 -11.89 -4.55 -3.64
N ASP A 69 -13.08 -4.73 -4.24
CA ASP A 69 -13.89 -3.63 -4.77
C ASP A 69 -14.59 -2.85 -3.67
N LYS A 70 -14.83 -3.50 -2.53
CA LYS A 70 -15.36 -2.83 -1.34
C LYS A 70 -14.20 -2.17 -0.59
N LYS A 71 -14.45 -0.95 -0.10
CA LYS A 71 -13.54 -0.37 0.89
C LYS A 71 -13.54 -1.24 2.14
N SER A 72 -12.38 -1.31 2.81
CA SER A 72 -12.21 -2.00 4.11
C SER A 72 -13.36 -1.69 5.06
N TYR A 73 -13.84 -2.71 5.77
CA TYR A 73 -14.95 -2.57 6.70
C TYR A 73 -14.46 -1.82 7.93
N ASP A 74 -15.04 -0.65 8.14
CA ASP A 74 -14.76 0.16 9.31
C ASP A 74 -15.68 -0.27 10.45
N VAL A 75 -15.14 -0.40 11.67
CA VAL A 75 -15.94 -0.66 12.87
C VAL A 75 -16.91 0.50 13.14
N ASN A 76 -16.52 1.75 12.82
CA ASN A 76 -17.40 2.91 12.95
C ASN A 76 -18.09 3.23 11.62
N ARG A 77 -19.41 2.97 11.57
CA ARG A 77 -20.26 3.21 10.41
C ARG A 77 -20.34 4.68 10.00
N GLU A 78 -20.41 5.61 10.94
CA GLU A 78 -20.54 7.05 10.62
C GLU A 78 -19.32 7.55 9.84
N ARG A 79 -18.11 7.14 10.26
CA ARG A 79 -16.87 7.50 9.56
C ARG A 79 -16.84 6.91 8.15
N GLN A 80 -17.32 5.68 7.98
CA GLN A 80 -17.40 5.02 6.68
C GLN A 80 -18.34 5.78 5.73
N GLU A 81 -19.54 6.13 6.20
CA GLU A 81 -20.54 6.88 5.41
C GLU A 81 -20.03 8.29 5.08
N MET A 82 -19.40 8.99 6.02
CA MET A 82 -18.78 10.29 5.76
C MET A 82 -17.70 10.22 4.67
N ASN A 83 -16.85 9.18 4.71
CA ASN A 83 -15.83 8.97 3.69
C ASN A 83 -16.41 8.55 2.33
N LYS A 84 -17.55 7.86 2.32
CA LYS A 84 -18.30 7.53 1.10
C LYS A 84 -18.85 8.81 0.46
N ILE A 85 -19.51 9.67 1.24
CA ILE A 85 -20.05 10.95 0.77
C ILE A 85 -18.93 11.87 0.25
N LYS A 86 -17.83 12.01 1.00
CA LYS A 86 -16.66 12.81 0.55
C LYS A 86 -16.12 12.35 -0.80
N ASN A 87 -16.02 11.03 -1.00
CA ASN A 87 -15.56 10.47 -2.26
C ASN A 87 -16.54 10.73 -3.40
N GLN A 88 -17.84 10.60 -3.14
CA GLN A 88 -18.87 10.91 -4.13
C GLN A 88 -18.79 12.38 -4.55
N ILE A 89 -18.72 13.31 -3.60
CA ILE A 89 -18.57 14.75 -3.86
C ILE A 89 -17.32 15.02 -4.70
N LYS A 90 -16.18 14.40 -4.37
CA LYS A 90 -14.93 14.57 -5.12
C LYS A 90 -15.07 14.06 -6.56
N LYS A 91 -15.75 12.93 -6.77
CA LYS A 91 -16.00 12.34 -8.10
C LYS A 91 -16.91 13.24 -8.94
N GLU A 92 -18.06 13.62 -8.39
CA GLU A 92 -19.03 14.48 -9.06
C GLU A 92 -18.44 15.85 -9.40
N ARG A 93 -17.78 16.48 -8.43
CA ARG A 93 -17.10 17.78 -8.65
C ARG A 93 -16.07 17.69 -9.77
N LYS A 94 -15.28 16.60 -9.82
CA LYS A 94 -14.28 16.41 -10.88
C LYS A 94 -14.94 16.22 -12.25
N SER A 95 -16.05 15.49 -12.33
CA SER A 95 -16.79 15.30 -13.58
C SER A 95 -17.40 16.61 -14.05
N ALA A 96 -18.16 17.28 -13.20
CA ALA A 96 -18.79 18.56 -13.51
C ALA A 96 -17.77 19.61 -13.99
N LEU A 97 -16.62 19.72 -13.31
CA LEU A 97 -15.57 20.65 -13.72
C LEU A 97 -14.93 20.27 -15.07
N LYS A 98 -14.84 18.98 -15.39
CA LYS A 98 -14.36 18.51 -16.71
C LYS A 98 -15.33 18.91 -17.81
N ASP A 99 -16.63 18.80 -17.56
CA ASP A 99 -17.68 19.10 -18.53
C ASP A 99 -17.78 20.61 -18.78
N ILE A 100 -17.78 21.43 -17.72
CA ILE A 100 -17.71 22.90 -17.81
C ILE A 100 -16.49 23.34 -18.64
N ARG A 101 -15.33 22.73 -18.44
CA ARG A 101 -14.11 23.06 -19.20
C ARG A 101 -14.22 22.68 -20.67
N LYS A 102 -14.90 21.57 -20.99
CA LYS A 102 -15.11 21.14 -22.38
C LYS A 102 -16.10 22.08 -23.08
N GLU A 103 -17.20 22.41 -22.42
CA GLU A 103 -18.21 23.35 -22.92
C GLU A 103 -17.60 24.72 -23.16
N SER A 104 -16.84 25.27 -22.19
CA SER A 104 -16.15 26.55 -22.34
C SER A 104 -15.17 26.57 -23.52
N LYS A 105 -14.43 25.47 -23.74
CA LYS A 105 -13.55 25.35 -24.92
C LYS A 105 -14.33 25.28 -26.23
N PHE A 106 -15.47 24.60 -26.23
CA PHE A 106 -16.33 24.50 -27.40
C PHE A 106 -16.94 25.86 -27.76
N THR A 107 -17.51 26.57 -26.79
CA THR A 107 -18.09 27.91 -27.01
C THR A 107 -17.03 28.90 -27.46
N ALA A 108 -15.84 28.89 -26.85
CA ALA A 108 -14.73 29.75 -27.27
C ALA A 108 -14.32 29.48 -28.73
N ARG A 109 -14.21 28.21 -29.14
CA ARG A 109 -13.90 27.85 -30.53
C ARG A 109 -14.99 28.33 -31.50
N GLN A 110 -16.26 28.12 -31.14
CA GLN A 110 -17.39 28.54 -31.98
C GLN A 110 -17.42 30.05 -32.15
N GLN A 111 -17.23 30.80 -31.07
CA GLN A 111 -17.18 32.27 -31.10
C GLN A 111 -16.03 32.79 -31.96
N ILE A 112 -14.84 32.15 -31.90
CA ILE A 112 -13.70 32.54 -32.73
C ILE A 112 -14.00 32.26 -34.21
N ALA A 113 -14.54 31.08 -34.53
CA ALA A 113 -14.90 30.72 -35.90
C ALA A 113 -15.94 31.70 -36.48
N GLU A 114 -17.03 31.95 -35.74
CA GLU A 114 -18.10 32.87 -36.17
C GLU A 114 -17.59 34.30 -36.37
N LYS A 115 -16.71 34.79 -35.48
CA LYS A 115 -16.08 36.10 -35.65
C LYS A 115 -15.21 36.15 -36.90
N LYS A 116 -14.40 35.12 -37.13
CA LYS A 116 -13.53 35.05 -38.31
C LYS A 116 -14.34 35.06 -39.59
N ASP A 117 -15.39 34.25 -39.67
CA ASP A 117 -16.27 34.18 -40.84
C ASP A 117 -16.93 35.53 -41.11
N LYS A 118 -17.44 36.21 -40.07
CA LYS A 118 -18.01 37.57 -40.19
C LYS A 118 -17.00 38.60 -40.70
N TYR A 119 -15.76 38.55 -40.22
CA TYR A 119 -14.70 39.46 -40.70
C TYR A 119 -14.34 39.15 -42.16
N ASP A 120 -14.19 37.88 -42.53
CA ASP A 120 -13.88 37.47 -43.90
C ASP A 120 -14.99 37.91 -44.88
N GLU A 121 -16.26 37.76 -44.50
CA GLU A 121 -17.41 38.26 -45.26
C GLU A 121 -17.40 39.79 -45.39
N TYR A 122 -17.15 40.51 -44.30
CA TYR A 122 -17.07 41.97 -44.30
C TYR A 122 -15.94 42.48 -45.21
N HIS A 123 -14.75 41.89 -45.11
CA HIS A 123 -13.60 42.27 -45.94
C HIS A 123 -13.84 41.96 -47.42
N LYS A 124 -14.43 40.81 -47.76
CA LYS A 124 -14.84 40.49 -49.13
C LYS A 124 -15.83 41.52 -49.67
N LYS A 125 -16.84 41.89 -48.87
CA LYS A 125 -17.82 42.91 -49.27
C LYS A 125 -17.16 44.27 -49.51
N MET A 126 -16.27 44.72 -48.62
CA MET A 126 -15.57 45.99 -48.80
C MET A 126 -14.62 45.98 -50.00
N ALA A 127 -13.85 44.91 -50.18
CA ALA A 127 -12.98 44.76 -51.34
C ALA A 127 -13.79 44.83 -52.65
N ASN A 128 -14.95 44.16 -52.72
CA ASN A 128 -15.82 44.24 -53.89
C ASN A 128 -16.33 45.66 -54.15
N ILE A 129 -16.75 46.39 -53.11
CA ILE A 129 -17.24 47.77 -53.25
C ILE A 129 -16.10 48.69 -53.73
N VAL A 130 -14.93 48.62 -53.08
CA VAL A 130 -13.76 49.44 -53.47
C VAL A 130 -13.34 49.13 -54.90
N ASN A 131 -13.26 47.86 -55.28
CA ASN A 131 -12.94 47.45 -56.64
C ASN A 131 -13.98 47.96 -57.65
N SER A 132 -15.28 47.88 -57.33
CA SER A 132 -16.33 48.39 -58.21
C SER A 132 -16.24 49.90 -58.42
N ILE A 133 -16.02 50.67 -57.35
CA ILE A 133 -15.88 52.13 -57.42
C ILE A 133 -14.63 52.48 -58.23
N SER A 134 -13.50 51.86 -57.91
CA SER A 134 -12.23 52.10 -58.60
C SER A 134 -12.29 51.74 -60.08
N THR A 135 -13.02 50.67 -60.45
CA THR A 135 -13.17 50.26 -61.84
C THR A 135 -14.03 51.25 -62.63
N ILE A 136 -15.17 51.67 -62.07
CA ILE A 136 -16.10 52.61 -62.73
C ILE A 136 -15.45 54.00 -62.86
N GLU A 137 -14.99 54.58 -61.75
CA GLU A 137 -14.35 55.91 -61.75
C GLU A 137 -13.05 55.91 -62.56
N GLY A 138 -12.27 54.84 -62.47
CA GLY A 138 -11.04 54.69 -63.24
C GLY A 138 -11.30 54.60 -64.75
N ALA A 139 -12.35 53.90 -65.17
CA ALA A 139 -12.74 53.83 -66.58
C ALA A 139 -13.15 55.22 -67.11
N GLU A 140 -14.00 55.96 -66.38
CA GLU A 140 -14.44 57.31 -66.75
C GLU A 140 -13.29 58.32 -66.76
N LYS A 141 -12.38 58.24 -65.77
CA LYS A 141 -11.17 59.07 -65.75
C LYS A 141 -10.30 58.79 -66.97
N ASN A 142 -10.07 57.53 -67.31
CA ASN A 142 -9.28 57.14 -68.46
C ASN A 142 -9.93 57.58 -69.79
N THR A 143 -11.25 57.51 -69.93
CA THR A 143 -11.95 58.01 -71.13
C THR A 143 -11.83 59.54 -71.24
N TYR A 144 -12.00 60.27 -70.14
CA TYR A 144 -11.83 61.72 -70.10
C TYR A 144 -10.39 62.14 -70.46
N GLU A 145 -9.38 61.45 -69.92
CA GLU A 145 -7.98 61.71 -70.26
C GLU A 145 -7.70 61.48 -71.75
N ARG A 146 -8.23 60.40 -72.35
CA ARG A 146 -8.11 60.15 -73.79
C ARG A 146 -8.78 61.25 -74.62
N GLU A 147 -9.99 61.69 -74.27
CA GLU A 147 -10.65 62.80 -74.97
C GLU A 147 -9.87 64.11 -74.85
N LYS A 148 -9.34 64.42 -73.66
CA LYS A 148 -8.52 65.59 -73.42
C LYS A 148 -7.26 65.59 -74.30
N GLN A 149 -6.59 64.44 -74.43
CA GLN A 149 -5.43 64.31 -75.32
C GLN A 149 -5.82 64.49 -76.79
N ARG A 150 -6.97 63.94 -77.23
CA ARG A 150 -7.47 64.15 -78.60
C ARG A 150 -7.80 65.61 -78.91
N ARG A 151 -8.31 66.37 -77.93
CA ARG A 151 -8.53 67.83 -78.07
C ARG A 151 -7.23 68.63 -78.13
N LYS A 152 -6.14 68.12 -77.55
CA LYS A 152 -4.83 68.77 -77.52
C LYS A 152 -4.01 68.54 -78.79
N ASN A 153 -4.27 67.42 -79.47
CA ASN A 153 -3.61 67.03 -80.72
C ASN A 153 -4.36 67.49 -81.99
N LYS A 154 -5.40 68.33 -81.84
CA LYS A 154 -6.19 68.92 -82.91
C LYS A 154 -5.98 70.42 -82.89
#